data_AF-A0AA96XD17-F1
#
_entry.id   AF-A0AA96XD17-F1
#
_cell.length_a   1.000
_cell.length_b   1.000
_cell.length_c   1.000
_cell.angle_alpha   90.00
_cell.angle_beta   90.00
_cell.angle_gamma   90.00
#
_symmetry.space_group_name_H-M   'P 1'
#
loop_
_entity.id
_entity.type
_entity.pdbx_description
1 polymer ?
#
loop_
_entity_poly.entity_id
_entity_poly.type
_entity_poly.pdbx_seq_one_letter_code
_entity_poly.pdbx_strand_id
1 'polypeptide(L)'
;MTAPSDADTSAESAAGLAEKAEELVSLAAELAHVGDAVNAAAILSECVSQDLLPSEEAQTQAPTAITAVLGLVHARLLQVRRVLRGTEDPAAIRTSRSARGEPQLGDDPDVVLRPWTPAQRAAHHARQQEKAERDEEAESPSAPPQEG
;
A
#
# COMPACT_ATOMS: atom_id res chain seq x y z
N MET A 1 9.34 -55.20 -7.38
CA MET A 1 8.89 -54.21 -6.38
C MET A 1 9.78 -52.99 -6.55
N THR A 2 9.27 -51.94 -7.16
CA THR A 2 9.95 -50.63 -7.22
C THR A 2 8.86 -49.59 -7.12
N ALA A 3 8.73 -48.97 -5.94
CA ALA A 3 7.74 -47.92 -5.69
C ALA A 3 8.21 -46.61 -6.36
N PRO A 4 7.33 -45.85 -7.02
CA PRO A 4 7.68 -44.52 -7.51
C PRO A 4 7.72 -43.52 -6.35
N SER A 5 8.93 -43.01 -6.16
CA SER A 5 9.40 -41.86 -5.38
C SER A 5 8.39 -40.75 -5.09
N ASP A 6 8.12 -40.51 -3.80
CA ASP A 6 7.37 -39.37 -3.22
C ASP A 6 8.07 -37.99 -3.37
N ALA A 7 9.14 -37.90 -4.17
CA ALA A 7 9.96 -36.70 -4.27
C ALA A 7 9.38 -35.61 -5.19
N ASP A 8 8.56 -35.96 -6.18
CA ASP A 8 8.03 -35.00 -7.16
C ASP A 8 6.92 -34.10 -6.57
N THR A 9 6.11 -34.61 -5.64
CA THR A 9 5.00 -33.85 -5.04
C THR A 9 5.47 -32.76 -4.07
N SER A 10 6.67 -32.91 -3.50
CA SER A 10 7.23 -31.94 -2.54
C SER A 10 7.83 -30.71 -3.21
N ALA A 11 8.39 -30.86 -4.42
CA ALA A 11 9.01 -29.75 -5.16
C ALA A 11 7.96 -28.85 -5.84
N GLU A 12 6.86 -29.42 -6.35
CA GLU A 12 5.74 -28.67 -6.94
C GLU A 12 4.99 -27.84 -5.86
N SER A 13 4.88 -28.38 -4.64
CA SER A 13 4.32 -27.67 -3.49
C SER A 13 5.20 -26.48 -3.05
N ALA A 14 6.52 -26.65 -3.02
CA ALA A 14 7.45 -25.58 -2.66
C ALA A 14 7.54 -24.47 -3.73
N ALA A 15 7.49 -24.84 -5.02
CA ALA A 15 7.48 -23.87 -6.13
C ALA A 15 6.18 -23.06 -6.18
N GLY A 16 5.02 -23.70 -5.98
CA GLY A 16 3.73 -23.00 -5.90
C GLY A 16 3.55 -22.15 -4.63
N LEU A 17 4.30 -22.46 -3.56
CA LEU A 17 4.41 -21.62 -2.37
C LEU A 17 5.37 -20.44 -2.57
N ALA A 18 6.45 -20.62 -3.33
CA ALA A 18 7.39 -19.55 -3.70
C ALA A 18 6.76 -18.55 -4.69
N GLU A 19 5.97 -19.01 -5.66
CA GLU A 19 5.22 -18.14 -6.58
C GLU A 19 4.10 -17.36 -5.85
N LYS A 20 3.50 -17.94 -4.80
CA LYS A 20 2.56 -17.24 -3.90
C LYS A 20 3.24 -16.29 -2.91
N ALA A 21 4.50 -16.55 -2.58
CA ALA A 21 5.32 -15.69 -1.72
C ALA A 21 5.66 -14.36 -2.42
N GLU A 22 5.60 -14.29 -3.75
CA GLU A 22 6.04 -13.12 -4.49
C GLU A 22 5.09 -11.90 -4.42
N GLU A 23 3.94 -11.99 -3.75
CA GLU A 23 2.97 -10.89 -3.71
C GLU A 23 2.64 -10.32 -2.33
N LEU A 24 3.39 -10.68 -1.28
CA LEU A 24 3.09 -10.22 0.07
C LEU A 24 3.65 -8.83 0.37
N VAL A 25 2.94 -8.10 1.22
CA VAL A 25 3.38 -6.79 1.71
C VAL A 25 3.65 -6.86 3.21
N SER A 26 4.88 -6.52 3.60
CA SER A 26 5.28 -6.34 5.00
C SER A 26 4.80 -4.97 5.50
N LEU A 27 3.94 -4.96 6.52
CA LEU A 27 3.51 -3.72 7.16
C LEU A 27 4.66 -3.06 7.91
N ALA A 28 5.54 -3.84 8.56
CA ALA A 28 6.70 -3.29 9.24
C ALA A 28 7.64 -2.57 8.25
N ALA A 29 7.93 -3.16 7.09
CA ALA A 29 8.78 -2.54 6.07
C ALA A 29 8.14 -1.29 5.46
N GLU A 30 6.82 -1.29 5.26
CA GLU A 30 6.08 -0.12 4.79
C GLU A 30 6.14 1.03 5.81
N LEU A 31 5.92 0.73 7.10
CA LEU A 31 6.01 1.73 8.17
C LEU A 31 7.45 2.23 8.38
N ALA A 32 8.46 1.37 8.23
CA ALA A 32 9.86 1.76 8.28
C ALA A 32 10.19 2.76 7.16
N HIS A 33 9.73 2.52 5.93
CA HIS A 33 9.92 3.45 4.82
C HIS A 33 9.22 4.80 5.06
N VAL A 34 8.01 4.80 5.60
CA VAL A 34 7.34 6.04 6.01
C VAL A 34 8.16 6.77 7.10
N GLY A 35 8.67 6.03 8.08
CA GLY A 35 9.54 6.57 9.13
C GLY A 35 10.81 7.21 8.57
N ASP A 36 11.49 6.55 7.63
CA ASP A 36 12.69 7.07 6.97
C ASP A 36 12.41 8.39 6.23
N ALA A 37 11.28 8.48 5.53
CA ALA A 37 10.89 9.69 4.80
C ALA A 37 10.59 10.86 5.76
N VAL A 38 9.90 10.60 6.87
CA VAL A 38 9.67 11.61 7.92
C VAL A 38 10.98 12.06 8.55
N ASN A 39 11.88 11.11 8.86
CA ASN A 39 13.18 11.42 9.43
C ASN A 39 14.03 12.26 8.46
N ALA A 40 14.03 11.94 7.16
CA ALA A 40 14.72 12.74 6.14
C ALA A 40 14.17 14.17 6.06
N ALA A 41 12.85 14.35 6.12
CA ALA A 41 12.23 15.68 6.16
C ALA A 41 12.62 16.46 7.43
N ALA A 42 12.70 15.80 8.58
CA ALA A 42 13.15 16.41 9.84
C ALA A 42 14.62 16.85 9.77
N ILE A 43 15.51 15.98 9.26
CA ILE A 43 16.92 16.32 9.05
C ILE A 43 17.06 17.51 8.09
N LEU A 44 16.31 17.52 6.99
CA LEU A 44 16.33 18.63 6.03
C LEU A 44 15.84 19.93 6.68
N SER A 45 14.79 19.87 7.51
CA SER A 45 14.29 21.02 8.28
C SER A 45 15.33 21.55 9.26
N GLU A 46 16.10 20.68 9.91
CA GLU A 46 17.20 21.07 10.79
C GLU A 46 18.31 21.77 10.00
N CYS A 47 18.69 21.22 8.84
CA CYS A 47 19.68 21.84 7.96
C CYS A 47 19.26 23.25 7.52
N VAL A 48 17.98 23.46 7.19
CA VAL A 48 17.44 24.80 6.89
C VAL A 48 17.58 25.73 8.08
N SER A 49 17.20 25.25 9.27
CA SER A 49 17.20 26.06 10.50
C SER A 49 18.59 26.46 10.97
N GLN A 50 19.60 25.63 10.66
CA GLN A 50 21.00 25.87 10.98
C GLN A 50 21.82 26.48 9.83
N ASP A 51 21.18 26.84 8.70
CA ASP A 51 21.84 27.36 7.50
C ASP A 51 22.97 26.45 6.98
N LEU A 52 22.74 25.14 7.05
CA LEU A 52 23.71 24.09 6.68
C LEU A 52 23.55 23.59 5.25
N LEU A 53 22.64 24.18 4.45
CA LEU A 53 22.45 23.76 3.07
C LEU A 53 23.58 24.30 2.17
N PRO A 54 24.00 23.54 1.15
CA PRO A 54 25.21 23.85 0.40
C PRO A 54 25.11 25.05 -0.54
N SER A 55 23.90 25.61 -0.76
CA SER A 55 23.66 26.75 -1.64
C SER A 55 22.40 27.53 -1.26
N GLU A 56 22.36 28.82 -1.65
CA GLU A 56 21.15 29.66 -1.50
C GLU A 56 19.94 29.10 -2.27
N GLU A 57 20.18 28.46 -3.42
CA GLU A 57 19.12 27.79 -4.18
C GLU A 57 18.52 26.63 -3.36
N ALA A 58 19.37 25.80 -2.74
CA ALA A 58 18.92 24.72 -1.87
C ALA A 58 18.15 25.27 -0.66
N GLN A 59 18.64 26.35 -0.06
CA GLN A 59 17.99 27.04 1.06
C GLN A 59 16.58 27.53 0.68
N THR A 60 16.42 28.06 -0.54
CA THR A 60 15.14 28.54 -1.07
C THR A 60 14.18 27.40 -1.40
N GLN A 61 14.67 26.28 -1.92
CA GLN A 61 13.83 25.14 -2.35
C GLN A 61 13.44 24.19 -1.21
N ALA A 62 14.23 24.13 -0.13
CA ALA A 62 14.04 23.17 0.93
C ALA A 62 12.64 23.16 1.59
N PRO A 63 11.98 24.31 1.88
CA PRO A 63 10.62 24.30 2.42
C PRO A 63 9.60 23.59 1.51
N THR A 64 9.73 23.79 0.20
CA THR A 64 8.89 23.10 -0.80
C THR A 64 9.17 21.61 -0.82
N ALA A 65 10.44 21.21 -0.78
CA ALA A 65 10.84 19.81 -0.73
C ALA A 65 10.33 19.09 0.53
N ILE A 66 10.47 19.72 1.71
CA ILE A 66 9.93 19.20 2.98
C ILE A 66 8.43 19.00 2.87
N THR A 67 7.70 20.01 2.39
CA THR A 67 6.24 19.95 2.22
C THR A 67 5.83 18.83 1.27
N ALA A 68 6.54 18.66 0.15
CA ALA A 68 6.27 17.59 -0.81
C ALA A 68 6.47 16.20 -0.19
N VAL A 69 7.57 15.99 0.56
CA VAL A 69 7.83 14.72 1.27
C VAL A 69 6.73 14.42 2.29
N LEU A 70 6.35 15.40 3.11
CA LEU A 70 5.29 15.22 4.10
C LEU A 70 3.93 14.96 3.46
N GLY A 71 3.64 15.59 2.31
CA GLY A 71 2.46 15.30 1.50
C GLY A 71 2.42 13.86 0.99
N LEU A 72 3.55 13.35 0.48
CA LEU A 72 3.69 11.96 0.04
C LEU A 72 3.52 10.98 1.21
N VAL A 73 4.15 11.26 2.35
CA VAL A 73 3.99 10.48 3.59
C VAL A 73 2.52 10.42 4.00
N HIS A 74 1.83 11.56 4.00
CA HIS A 74 0.43 11.62 4.36
C HIS A 74 -0.44 10.78 3.41
N ALA A 75 -0.26 10.93 2.10
CA ALA A 75 -0.98 10.16 1.09
C ALA A 75 -0.74 8.65 1.26
N ARG A 76 0.51 8.27 1.58
CA ARG A 76 0.88 6.87 1.78
C ARG A 76 0.25 6.27 3.03
N LEU A 77 0.24 6.99 4.15
CA LEU A 77 -0.45 6.57 5.37
C LEU A 77 -1.97 6.42 5.16
N LEU A 78 -2.58 7.29 4.36
CA LEU A 78 -3.99 7.14 3.98
C LEU A 78 -4.22 5.86 3.16
N GLN A 79 -3.30 5.53 2.26
CA GLN A 79 -3.36 4.29 1.47
C GLN A 79 -3.24 3.05 2.37
N VAL A 80 -2.25 3.02 3.27
CA VAL A 80 -2.11 1.94 4.27
C VAL A 80 -3.39 1.81 5.11
N ARG A 81 -3.97 2.93 5.57
CA ARG A 81 -5.23 2.90 6.31
C ARG A 81 -6.38 2.29 5.51
N ARG A 82 -6.48 2.58 4.21
CA ARG A 82 -7.51 1.99 3.34
C ARG A 82 -7.32 0.49 3.16
N VAL A 83 -6.07 0.04 3.04
CA VAL A 83 -5.73 -1.38 2.98
C VAL A 83 -6.10 -2.10 4.28
N LEU A 84 -5.72 -1.54 5.43
CA LEU A 84 -6.05 -2.12 6.75
C LEU A 84 -7.56 -2.17 7.02
N ARG A 85 -8.34 -1.25 6.42
CA ARG A 85 -9.81 -1.26 6.49
C ARG A 85 -10.48 -2.14 5.45
N GLY A 86 -9.72 -2.81 4.57
CA GLY A 86 -10.26 -3.64 3.49
C GLY A 86 -10.99 -2.84 2.40
N THR A 87 -10.70 -1.55 2.29
CA THR A 87 -11.26 -0.67 1.25
C THR A 87 -10.36 -0.56 0.00
N GLU A 88 -9.13 -1.05 0.09
CA GLU A 88 -8.14 -1.09 -0.99
C GLU A 88 -7.35 -2.41 -0.93
N ASP A 89 -7.00 -2.97 -2.10
CA ASP A 89 -6.23 -4.21 -2.21
C ASP A 89 -4.79 -3.99 -1.74
N PRO A 90 -4.23 -4.82 -0.83
CA PRO A 90 -2.82 -4.74 -0.45
C PRO A 90 -1.84 -4.71 -1.63
N ALA A 91 -2.18 -5.30 -2.78
CA ALA A 91 -1.36 -5.20 -3.98
C ALA A 91 -1.10 -3.75 -4.43
N ALA A 92 -2.01 -2.82 -4.13
CA ALA A 92 -1.88 -1.40 -4.49
C ALA A 92 -0.77 -0.66 -3.71
N ILE A 93 -0.35 -1.18 -2.56
CA ILE A 93 0.75 -0.61 -1.76
C ILE A 93 2.05 -1.40 -1.90
N ARG A 94 2.10 -2.42 -2.76
CA ARG A 94 3.33 -3.19 -2.94
C ARG A 94 4.41 -2.35 -3.61
N THR A 95 5.61 -2.35 -3.02
CA THR A 95 6.82 -1.73 -3.59
C THR A 95 7.98 -2.70 -3.46
N SER A 96 9.11 -2.43 -4.11
CA SER A 96 10.33 -3.23 -3.90
C SER A 96 10.83 -3.22 -2.44
N ARG A 97 10.47 -2.20 -1.66
CA ARG A 97 10.86 -2.07 -0.24
C ARG A 97 9.91 -2.75 0.72
N SER A 98 8.64 -2.89 0.35
CA SER A 98 7.61 -3.52 1.18
C SER A 98 7.25 -4.93 0.74
N ALA A 99 7.73 -5.37 -0.42
CA ALA A 99 7.61 -6.76 -0.88
C ALA A 99 8.39 -7.70 0.04
N ARG A 100 7.72 -8.76 0.48
CA ARG A 100 8.33 -9.82 1.29
C ARG A 100 7.92 -11.17 0.74
N GLY A 101 8.79 -12.17 0.89
CA GLY A 101 8.41 -13.58 0.72
C GLY A 101 7.53 -14.08 1.88
N GLU A 102 7.10 -15.33 1.79
CA GLU A 102 6.36 -16.00 2.86
C GLU A 102 7.24 -16.07 4.13
N PRO A 103 6.73 -15.70 5.32
CA PRO A 103 7.51 -15.72 6.56
C PRO A 103 8.08 -17.11 6.87
N GLN A 104 9.35 -17.17 7.25
CA GLN A 104 9.99 -18.42 7.67
C GLN A 104 9.97 -18.58 9.19
N LEU A 105 10.12 -19.82 9.67
CA LEU A 105 10.16 -20.10 11.09
C LEU A 105 11.43 -19.46 11.71
N GLY A 106 11.24 -18.52 12.63
CA GLY A 106 12.33 -17.77 13.27
C GLY A 106 12.47 -16.32 12.79
N ASP A 107 11.71 -15.93 11.76
CA ASP A 107 11.57 -14.53 11.38
C ASP A 107 10.92 -13.71 12.51
N ASP A 108 11.31 -12.45 12.63
CA ASP A 108 10.63 -11.51 13.52
C ASP A 108 9.14 -11.41 13.16
N PRO A 109 8.24 -11.35 14.17
CA PRO A 109 6.82 -11.29 13.94
C PRO A 109 6.47 -10.01 13.18
N ASP A 110 5.85 -10.18 12.02
CA ASP A 110 5.45 -9.10 11.12
C ASP A 110 4.02 -9.31 10.67
N VAL A 111 3.32 -8.20 10.46
CA VAL A 111 1.97 -8.21 9.89
C VAL A 111 2.11 -8.23 8.38
N VAL A 112 1.80 -9.38 7.79
CA VAL A 112 1.88 -9.59 6.36
C VAL A 112 0.50 -9.45 5.72
N LEU A 113 0.40 -8.51 4.78
CA LEU A 113 -0.81 -8.22 4.03
C LEU A 113 -0.79 -9.01 2.72
N ARG A 114 -1.85 -9.79 2.50
CA ARG A 114 -2.01 -10.63 1.30
C ARG A 114 -2.87 -9.93 0.27
N PRO A 115 -2.48 -9.91 -1.01
CA PRO A 115 -3.34 -9.43 -2.09
C PRO A 115 -4.71 -10.08 -2.05
N TRP A 116 -5.70 -9.35 -2.54
CA TRP A 116 -7.02 -9.92 -2.67
C TRP A 116 -7.04 -11.07 -3.68
N THR A 117 -7.90 -12.04 -3.44
CA THR A 117 -8.25 -13.06 -4.44
C THR A 117 -9.08 -12.41 -5.56
N PRO A 118 -9.16 -13.04 -6.76
CA PRO A 118 -10.03 -12.55 -7.83
C PRO A 118 -11.49 -12.36 -7.38
N ALA A 119 -12.00 -13.25 -6.53
CA ALA A 119 -13.36 -13.15 -5.98
C ALA A 119 -13.53 -11.92 -5.06
N GLN A 120 -12.52 -11.62 -4.22
CA GLN A 120 -12.53 -10.44 -3.36
C GLN A 120 -12.48 -9.14 -4.16
N ARG A 121 -11.65 -9.08 -5.22
CA ARG A 121 -11.63 -7.95 -6.16
C ARG A 121 -12.98 -7.75 -6.84
N ALA A 122 -13.56 -8.82 -7.39
CA ALA A 122 -14.86 -8.75 -8.05
C ALA A 122 -15.96 -8.23 -7.11
N ALA A 123 -16.01 -8.74 -5.87
CA ALA A 123 -16.96 -8.28 -4.85
C ALA A 123 -16.73 -6.82 -4.40
N HIS A 124 -15.49 -6.32 -4.45
CA HIS A 124 -15.21 -4.91 -4.23
C HIS A 124 -15.70 -4.04 -5.38
N HIS A 125 -15.39 -4.42 -6.63
CA HIS A 125 -15.85 -3.70 -7.82
C HIS A 125 -17.37 -3.62 -7.91
N ALA A 126 -18.09 -4.72 -7.64
CA ALA A 126 -19.54 -4.72 -7.60
C ALA A 126 -20.08 -3.72 -6.56
N ARG A 127 -19.52 -3.71 -5.34
CA ARG A 127 -19.91 -2.74 -4.30
C ARG A 127 -19.62 -1.28 -4.68
N GLN A 128 -18.56 -1.02 -5.45
CA GLN A 128 -18.27 0.33 -5.93
C GLN A 128 -19.25 0.76 -7.03
N GLN A 129 -19.64 -0.15 -7.92
CA GLN A 129 -20.67 0.11 -8.95
C GLN A 129 -22.02 0.41 -8.32
N GLU A 130 -22.50 -0.44 -7.40
CA GLU A 130 -23.75 -0.22 -6.66
C GLU A 130 -23.74 1.08 -5.85
N LYS A 131 -22.56 1.54 -5.42
CA LYS A 131 -22.44 2.82 -4.73
C LYS A 131 -22.51 3.98 -5.71
N ALA A 132 -21.78 3.90 -6.82
CA ALA A 132 -21.80 4.93 -7.87
C ALA A 132 -23.21 5.12 -8.45
N GLU A 133 -23.92 4.03 -8.74
CA GLU A 133 -25.31 4.07 -9.21
C GLU A 133 -26.23 4.77 -8.20
N ARG A 134 -26.09 4.47 -6.90
CA ARG A 134 -26.86 5.14 -5.84
C ARG A 134 -26.52 6.62 -5.69
N ASP A 135 -25.24 6.98 -5.81
CA ASP A 135 -24.80 8.37 -5.72
C ASP A 135 -25.34 9.17 -6.93
N GLU A 136 -25.38 8.58 -8.13
CA GLU A 136 -25.99 9.16 -9.35
C GLU A 136 -27.52 9.31 -9.24
N GLU A 137 -28.22 8.33 -8.67
CA GLU A 137 -29.65 8.42 -8.39
C GLU A 137 -29.98 9.51 -7.36
N ALA A 138 -29.11 9.72 -6.37
CA ALA A 138 -29.27 10.75 -5.36
C ALA A 138 -28.97 12.17 -5.88
N GLU A 139 -28.09 12.30 -6.86
CA GLU A 139 -27.76 13.58 -7.51
C GLU A 139 -28.73 13.97 -8.65
N SER A 140 -29.60 13.05 -9.09
CA SER A 140 -30.64 13.35 -10.07
C SER A 140 -31.70 14.28 -9.46
N PRO A 141 -31.83 15.54 -9.92
CA PRO A 141 -32.72 16.50 -9.30
C PRO A 141 -34.18 16.04 -9.46
N SER A 142 -34.90 15.91 -8.34
CA SER A 142 -36.36 15.73 -8.34
C SER A 142 -36.98 16.78 -9.26
N ALA A 143 -37.68 16.30 -10.30
CA ALA A 143 -38.41 17.17 -11.22
C ALA A 143 -39.26 18.16 -10.40
N PRO A 144 -39.25 19.47 -10.75
CA PRO A 144 -40.02 20.44 -10.01
C PRO A 144 -41.49 20.03 -10.03
N PRO A 145 -42.23 20.22 -8.92
CA PRO A 145 -43.65 19.89 -8.88
C PRO A 145 -44.34 20.63 -10.01
N GLN A 146 -45.01 19.88 -10.88
CA GLN A 146 -45.90 20.42 -11.90
C GLN A 146 -47.09 21.02 -11.14
N GLU A 147 -47.00 22.30 -10.80
CA GLU A 147 -48.14 23.11 -10.39
C GLU A 147 -48.92 23.53 -11.65
N GLY A 148 -50.22 23.21 -11.68
CA GLY A 148 -51.21 23.88 -12.52
C GLY A 148 -51.82 23.06 -13.65
#